data_AF-A0A537W4A5-F1
#
_entry.id   AF-A0A537W4A5-F1
#
_cell.length_a   1.000
_cell.length_b   1.000
_cell.length_c   1.000
_cell.angle_alpha   90.00
_cell.angle_beta   90.00
_cell.angle_gamma   90.00
#
_symmetry.space_group_name_H-M   'P 1'
#
loop_
_entity.id
_entity.type
_entity.pdbx_description
1 polymer ?
#
loop_
_entity_poly.entity_id
_entity_poly.type
_entity_poly.pdbx_seq_one_letter_code
_entity_poly.pdbx_strand_id
1 'polypeptide(L)'
;MRPLAGVAIDSESAVDPRDTEAFAAWRRFFEALADRRPAVIVFEDLHWADDALLDFVDSLVERVTDVPLLIVATTRPELLDRRPTWGGGKANATTLSLAPLSADETLQLVRALADRQLLPAAAEQTLVDHAAGNALYAEQY
;
A
#
# COMPACT_ATOMS: atom_id res chain seq x y z
N MET A 1 1.19 -54.00 3.39
CA MET A 1 0.81 -53.44 4.70
C MET A 1 1.22 -51.97 4.68
N ARG A 2 0.23 -51.08 4.75
CA ARG A 2 0.13 -49.60 4.84
C ARG A 2 1.39 -48.68 4.82
N PRO A 3 1.32 -47.50 4.18
CA PRO A 3 2.23 -46.37 4.43
C PRO A 3 1.80 -45.59 5.69
N LEU A 4 2.74 -44.88 6.32
CA LEU A 4 2.49 -43.93 7.42
C LEU A 4 2.83 -42.51 6.97
N ALA A 5 1.87 -41.60 7.20
CA ALA A 5 1.91 -40.14 7.04
C ALA A 5 3.11 -39.49 7.78
N GLY A 6 3.63 -38.31 7.46
CA GLY A 6 3.04 -37.10 6.87
C GLY A 6 2.98 -35.99 7.94
N VAL A 7 3.72 -34.89 7.71
CA VAL A 7 3.55 -33.50 8.27
C VAL A 7 3.89 -33.36 9.78
N ALA A 8 4.65 -32.38 10.28
CA ALA A 8 4.87 -31.00 9.87
C ALA A 8 6.36 -30.62 9.94
N ILE A 9 6.85 -29.95 8.90
CA ILE A 9 7.92 -28.98 9.04
C ILE A 9 7.23 -27.72 9.58
N ASP A 10 7.37 -27.50 10.88
CA ASP A 10 7.21 -26.16 11.45
C ASP A 10 8.35 -25.31 10.89
N SER A 11 8.15 -24.78 9.69
CA SER A 11 8.88 -23.62 9.22
C SER A 11 8.24 -22.40 9.87
N GLU A 12 8.50 -22.20 11.16
CA GLU A 12 8.56 -20.85 11.73
C GLU A 12 9.52 -20.07 10.82
N SER A 13 8.99 -19.07 10.12
CA SER A 13 9.75 -18.22 9.21
C SER A 13 10.74 -17.37 10.00
N ALA A 14 11.86 -17.98 10.40
CA ALA A 14 13.02 -17.26 10.87
C ALA A 14 13.50 -16.37 9.71
N VAL A 15 13.36 -15.05 9.89
CA VAL A 15 13.89 -14.04 8.95
C VAL A 15 15.36 -14.37 8.70
N ASP A 16 15.76 -14.47 7.42
CA ASP A 16 17.16 -14.75 7.07
C ASP A 16 18.04 -13.67 7.73
N PRO A 17 19.13 -14.03 8.43
CA PRO A 17 20.06 -13.06 9.00
C PRO A 17 20.53 -12.00 7.99
N ARG A 18 20.59 -12.33 6.70
CA ARG A 18 20.93 -11.41 5.62
C ARG A 18 19.83 -10.36 5.39
N ASP A 19 18.57 -10.76 5.45
CA ASP A 19 17.43 -9.84 5.34
C ASP A 19 17.41 -8.90 6.55
N THR A 20 17.73 -9.40 7.74
CA THR A 20 17.84 -8.58 8.95
C THR A 20 18.90 -7.49 8.82
N GLU A 21 20.09 -7.84 8.30
CA GLU A 21 21.16 -6.87 8.07
C GLU A 21 20.77 -5.85 6.99
N ALA A 22 20.16 -6.30 5.90
CA ALA A 22 19.68 -5.44 4.83
C ALA A 22 18.62 -4.45 5.34
N PHE A 23 17.64 -4.91 6.11
CA PHE A 23 16.61 -4.05 6.70
C PHE A 23 17.18 -3.07 7.73
N ALA A 24 18.16 -3.49 8.52
CA ALA A 24 18.86 -2.57 9.43
C ALA A 24 19.61 -1.47 8.66
N ALA A 25 20.25 -1.81 7.54
CA ALA A 25 20.92 -0.86 6.67
C ALA A 25 19.92 0.11 6.03
N TRP A 26 18.81 -0.38 5.48
CA TRP A 26 17.75 0.45 4.89
C TRP A 26 17.13 1.41 5.90
N ARG A 27 16.84 0.95 7.11
CA ARG A 27 16.35 1.81 8.19
C ARG A 27 17.31 2.96 8.47
N ARG A 28 18.60 2.66 8.68
CA ARG A 28 19.62 3.68 8.94
C ARG A 28 19.78 4.66 7.78
N PHE A 29 19.64 4.16 6.55
CA PHE A 29 19.67 4.99 5.36
C PHE A 29 18.49 5.97 5.33
N PHE A 30 17.27 5.50 5.61
CA PHE A 30 16.08 6.36 5.65
C PHE A 30 16.12 7.36 6.80
N GLU A 31 16.58 6.94 7.99
CA GLU A 31 16.83 7.82 9.13
C GLU A 31 17.81 8.95 8.75
N ALA A 32 18.97 8.61 8.19
CA ALA A 32 19.97 9.60 7.77
C ALA A 32 19.49 10.52 6.64
N LEU A 33 18.62 10.02 5.75
CA LEU A 33 18.01 10.82 4.70
C LEU A 33 17.05 11.86 5.30
N ALA A 34 16.18 11.43 6.22
CA ALA A 34 15.18 12.26 6.88
C ALA A 34 15.79 13.27 7.87
N ASP A 35 16.91 12.92 8.50
CA ASP A 35 17.64 13.81 9.42
C ASP A 35 18.16 15.07 8.71
N ARG A 36 18.50 14.95 7.42
CA ARG A 36 18.99 16.09 6.62
C ARG A 36 17.87 17.00 6.14
N ARG A 37 16.71 16.42 5.82
CA ARG A 37 15.51 17.14 5.33
C ARG A 37 14.29 16.22 5.42
N PRO A 38 13.07 16.78 5.58
CA PRO A 38 11.85 15.97 5.53
C PRO A 38 11.78 15.06 4.32
N ALA A 39 11.44 13.79 4.55
CA ALA A 39 11.39 12.75 3.53
C ALA A 39 10.02 12.05 3.51
N VAL A 40 9.59 11.65 2.31
CA VAL A 40 8.43 10.80 2.10
C VAL A 40 8.90 9.54 1.38
N ILE A 41 8.57 8.38 1.94
CA ILE A 41 8.82 7.07 1.32
C ILE A 41 7.47 6.47 0.96
N VAL A 42 7.34 6.01 -0.29
CA VAL A 42 6.11 5.42 -0.80
C VAL A 42 6.35 3.95 -1.10
N PHE A 43 5.57 3.07 -0.46
CA PHE A 43 5.51 1.65 -0.74
C PHE A 43 4.21 1.36 -1.49
N GLU A 44 4.34 0.99 -2.77
CA GLU A 44 3.18 0.66 -3.59
C GLU A 44 2.87 -0.83 -3.55
N ASP A 45 1.59 -1.17 -3.68
CA ASP A 45 1.10 -2.53 -3.88
C ASP A 45 1.52 -3.56 -2.81
N LEU A 46 1.57 -3.17 -1.53
CA LEU A 46 2.05 -4.04 -0.44
C LEU A 46 1.26 -5.34 -0.22
N HIS A 47 0.05 -5.46 -0.77
CA HIS A 47 -0.66 -6.74 -0.84
C HIS A 47 0.14 -7.87 -1.53
N TRP A 48 1.15 -7.53 -2.35
CA TRP A 48 2.03 -8.52 -3.01
C TRP A 48 3.31 -8.78 -2.23
N ALA A 49 3.59 -7.97 -1.20
CA ALA A 49 4.77 -8.11 -0.38
C ALA A 49 4.76 -9.45 0.38
N ASP A 50 5.95 -9.97 0.62
CA ASP A 50 6.14 -11.01 1.60
C ASP A 50 6.04 -10.46 3.03
N ASP A 51 5.96 -11.37 3.99
CA ASP A 51 5.80 -11.05 5.39
C ASP A 51 7.00 -10.29 5.96
N ALA A 52 8.21 -10.58 5.47
CA ALA A 52 9.44 -9.94 5.91
C ALA A 52 9.46 -8.44 5.58
N LEU A 53 9.02 -8.06 4.37
CA LEU A 53 8.89 -6.66 3.98
C LEU A 53 7.79 -5.94 4.78
N LEU A 54 6.67 -6.61 5.06
CA LEU A 54 5.59 -6.01 5.86
C LEU A 54 6.04 -5.74 7.30
N ASP A 55 6.74 -6.70 7.92
CA ASP A 55 7.32 -6.56 9.25
C ASP A 55 8.40 -5.45 9.26
N PHE A 56 9.18 -5.33 8.18
CA PHE A 56 10.13 -4.23 8.03
C PHE A 56 9.44 -2.86 8.01
N VAL A 57 8.41 -2.68 7.18
CA VAL A 57 7.64 -1.41 7.11
C VAL A 57 7.02 -1.07 8.46
N ASP A 58 6.43 -2.06 9.13
CA ASP A 58 5.88 -1.88 10.47
C ASP A 58 6.95 -1.46 11.49
N SER A 59 8.15 -2.04 11.39
CA SER A 59 9.28 -1.68 12.24
C SER A 59 9.83 -0.28 11.96
N LEU A 60 9.77 0.20 10.71
CA LEU A 60 10.18 1.57 10.38
C LEU A 60 9.26 2.57 11.06
N VAL A 61 7.95 2.35 10.98
CA VAL A 61 6.95 3.19 11.66
C VAL A 61 7.24 3.19 13.16
N GLU A 62 7.43 2.04 13.79
CA GLU A 62 7.65 1.98 15.25
C GLU A 62 8.98 2.58 15.74
N ARG A 63 10.05 2.47 14.93
CA ARG A 63 11.42 2.75 15.40
C ARG A 63 11.96 4.09 14.92
N VAL A 64 11.43 4.64 13.84
CA VAL A 64 11.91 5.89 13.25
C VAL A 64 11.01 7.04 13.72
N THR A 65 11.21 7.49 14.95
CA THR A 65 10.35 8.50 15.60
C THR A 65 10.99 9.89 15.68
N ASP A 66 12.31 9.98 15.54
CA ASP A 66 13.09 11.18 15.90
C ASP A 66 13.46 12.05 14.68
N VAL A 67 12.98 11.68 13.49
CA VAL A 67 13.26 12.38 12.22
C VAL A 67 11.97 12.64 11.44
N PRO A 68 11.92 13.68 10.60
CA PRO A 68 10.73 14.02 9.81
C PRO A 68 10.56 13.08 8.61
N LEU A 69 10.13 11.84 8.88
CA LEU A 69 9.87 10.82 7.87
C LEU A 69 8.38 10.49 7.82
N LEU A 70 7.77 10.61 6.63
CA LEU A 70 6.43 10.09 6.34
C LEU A 70 6.54 8.84 5.48
N ILE A 71 5.83 7.79 5.89
CA ILE A 71 5.69 6.56 5.10
C ILE A 71 4.26 6.52 4.55
N VAL A 72 4.14 6.43 3.23
CA VAL A 72 2.87 6.19 2.55
C VAL A 72 2.90 4.78 2.02
N ALA A 73 1.84 4.02 2.27
CA ALA A 73 1.75 2.65 1.81
C ALA A 73 0.39 2.44 1.14
N THR A 74 0.40 1.90 -0.07
CA THR A 74 -0.81 1.48 -0.77
C THR A 74 -0.94 -0.03 -0.70
N THR A 75 -2.17 -0.48 -0.48
CA THR A 75 -2.50 -1.90 -0.44
C THR A 75 -3.98 -2.09 -0.76
N ARG A 76 -4.32 -3.27 -1.21
CA ARG A 76 -5.71 -3.71 -1.27
C ARG A 76 -6.19 -4.30 0.07
N PRO A 77 -7.51 -4.36 0.33
CA PRO A 77 -8.07 -4.85 1.59
C PRO A 77 -7.68 -6.28 1.95
N GLU A 78 -7.38 -7.14 0.96
CA GLU A 78 -7.04 -8.55 1.17
C GLU A 78 -5.74 -8.74 1.97
N LEU A 79 -4.89 -7.70 2.05
CA LEU A 79 -3.74 -7.72 2.96
C LEU A 79 -4.20 -7.87 4.42
N LEU A 80 -5.32 -7.26 4.80
CA LEU A 80 -5.85 -7.33 6.16
C LEU A 80 -6.48 -8.69 6.46
N ASP A 81 -6.88 -9.47 5.45
CA ASP A 81 -7.27 -10.88 5.65
C ASP A 81 -6.06 -11.72 6.08
N ARG A 82 -4.88 -11.41 5.56
CA ARG A 82 -3.61 -12.08 5.89
C ARG A 82 -2.98 -11.52 7.18
N ARG A 83 -3.02 -10.20 7.37
CA ARG A 83 -2.40 -9.47 8.49
C ARG A 83 -3.40 -8.45 9.08
N PRO A 84 -4.35 -8.88 9.92
CA PRO A 84 -5.47 -8.04 10.38
C PRO A 84 -5.09 -6.77 11.15
N THR A 85 -3.91 -6.75 11.76
CA THR A 85 -3.42 -5.63 12.57
C THR A 85 -2.46 -4.71 11.82
N TRP A 86 -2.13 -5.03 10.56
CA TRP A 86 -1.12 -4.28 9.81
C TRP A 86 -1.58 -2.85 9.52
N GLY A 87 -0.73 -1.86 9.86
CA GLY A 87 -1.07 -0.44 9.77
C GLY A 87 -2.11 0.07 10.78
N GLY A 88 -2.73 -0.80 11.58
CA GLY A 88 -3.79 -0.45 12.55
C GLY A 88 -3.28 -0.34 13.98
N GLY A 89 -3.94 0.50 14.80
CA GLY A 89 -3.74 0.54 16.25
C GLY A 89 -2.40 1.15 16.73
N LYS A 90 -1.59 1.71 15.83
CA LYS A 90 -0.33 2.39 16.17
C LYS A 90 -0.56 3.89 16.31
N ALA A 91 0.09 4.52 17.29
CA ALA A 91 -0.07 5.95 17.58
C ALA A 91 0.40 6.86 16.43
N ASN A 92 1.29 6.35 15.59
CA ASN A 92 1.94 7.07 14.49
C ASN A 92 1.59 6.48 13.11
N ALA A 93 0.51 5.72 13.02
CA ALA A 93 -0.04 5.24 11.76
C ALA A 93 -1.49 5.69 11.60
N THR A 94 -1.92 5.89 10.36
CA THR A 94 -3.32 6.15 10.02
C THR A 94 -3.65 5.40 8.75
N THR A 95 -4.70 4.58 8.80
CA THR A 95 -5.20 3.85 7.65
C THR A 95 -6.38 4.60 7.04
N LEU A 96 -6.30 4.90 5.74
CA LEU A 96 -7.36 5.53 4.98
C LEU A 96 -7.97 4.50 4.03
N SER A 97 -9.20 4.06 4.33
CA SER A 97 -9.97 3.21 3.43
C SER A 97 -10.60 4.05 2.34
N LEU A 98 -10.20 3.82 1.09
CA LEU A 98 -10.76 4.51 -0.06
C LEU A 98 -11.97 3.72 -0.59
N ALA A 99 -13.12 4.38 -0.61
CA ALA A 99 -14.30 3.85 -1.29
C ALA A 99 -14.19 4.10 -2.81
N PRO A 100 -14.89 3.32 -3.64
CA PRO A 100 -15.09 3.67 -5.05
C PRO A 100 -15.63 5.08 -5.18
N LEU A 101 -15.22 5.79 -6.23
CA LEU A 101 -15.71 7.13 -6.52
C LEU A 101 -17.21 7.09 -6.81
N SER A 102 -17.95 8.07 -6.28
CA SER A 102 -19.32 8.31 -6.72
C SER A 102 -19.37 8.73 -8.19
N ALA A 103 -20.56 8.71 -8.79
CA ALA A 103 -20.75 9.20 -10.16
C ALA A 103 -20.30 10.66 -10.32
N ASP A 104 -20.62 11.51 -9.34
CA ASP A 104 -20.25 12.93 -9.36
C ASP A 104 -18.74 13.12 -9.21
N GLU A 105 -18.08 12.38 -8.32
CA GLU A 105 -16.62 12.41 -8.16
C GLU A 105 -15.88 11.87 -9.40
N THR A 106 -16.42 10.81 -10.01
CA THR A 106 -15.92 10.26 -11.27
C THR A 106 -16.01 11.30 -12.38
N LEU A 107 -17.14 11.99 -12.49
CA LEU A 107 -17.33 13.06 -13.48
C LEU A 107 -16.38 14.24 -13.23
N GLN A 108 -16.15 14.61 -11.97
CA GLN A 108 -15.17 15.64 -11.61
C GLN A 108 -13.75 15.23 -12.01
N LEU A 109 -13.36 13.97 -11.75
CA LEU A 109 -12.07 13.42 -12.14
C LEU A 109 -11.89 13.46 -13.66
N VAL A 110 -12.87 12.97 -14.42
CA VAL A 110 -12.85 12.95 -15.89
C VAL A 110 -12.67 14.35 -16.48
N ARG A 111 -13.41 15.32 -15.95
CA ARG A 111 -13.29 16.73 -16.37
C ARG A 111 -11.94 17.34 -16.02
N ALA A 112 -11.34 16.94 -14.90
CA ALA A 112 -10.01 17.38 -14.50
C ALA A 112 -8.91 16.77 -15.40
N LEU A 113 -9.06 15.52 -15.81
CA LEU A 113 -8.12 14.80 -16.68
C LEU A 113 -8.23 15.20 -18.16
N ALA A 114 -9.42 15.56 -18.64
CA ALA A 114 -9.69 15.86 -20.06
C ALA A 114 -9.05 17.16 -20.58
N ASP A 115 -8.16 17.82 -19.82
CA ASP A 115 -7.39 19.01 -20.24
C ASP A 115 -8.20 20.05 -21.03
N ARG A 116 -9.43 20.34 -20.55
CA ARG A 116 -10.41 21.29 -21.13
C ARG A 116 -11.03 20.90 -22.48
N GLN A 117 -10.80 19.71 -23.01
CA GLN A 117 -11.62 19.19 -24.10
C GLN A 117 -12.95 18.71 -23.53
N LEU A 118 -14.00 19.49 -23.76
CA LEU A 118 -15.36 19.10 -23.39
C LEU A 118 -15.72 17.84 -24.18
N LEU A 119 -15.79 16.71 -23.46
CA LEU A 119 -16.43 15.52 -23.99
C LEU A 119 -17.92 15.84 -24.22
N PRO A 120 -18.53 15.34 -25.31
CA PRO A 120 -19.98 15.39 -25.45
C PRO A 120 -20.64 14.74 -24.22
N ALA A 121 -21.72 15.32 -23.69
CA ALA A 121 -22.37 14.84 -22.46
C ALA A 121 -22.73 13.34 -22.49
N ALA A 122 -23.04 12.79 -23.67
CA ALA A 122 -23.30 11.37 -23.85
C ALA A 122 -22.05 10.48 -23.63
N ALA A 123 -20.87 10.98 -24.00
CA ALA A 123 -19.59 10.30 -23.76
C ALA A 123 -19.20 10.40 -22.27
N GLU A 124 -19.42 11.55 -21.62
CA GLU A 124 -19.22 11.68 -20.17
C GLU A 124 -20.05 10.66 -19.38
N GLN A 125 -21.35 10.53 -19.71
CA GLN A 125 -22.24 9.59 -19.02
C GLN A 125 -21.84 8.13 -19.23
N THR A 126 -21.48 7.78 -20.48
CA THR A 126 -21.01 6.43 -20.81
C THR A 126 -19.76 6.10 -20.01
N LEU A 127 -18.82 7.03 -19.89
CA LEU A 127 -17.57 6.84 -19.18
C LEU A 127 -17.77 6.71 -17.66
N VAL A 128 -18.68 7.48 -17.07
CA VAL A 128 -19.09 7.31 -15.65
C VAL A 128 -19.73 5.94 -15.41
N ASP A 129 -20.64 5.52 -16.28
CA ASP A 129 -21.33 4.23 -16.17
C ASP A 129 -20.34 3.06 -16.32
N HIS A 130 -19.34 3.19 -17.20
CA HIS A 130 -18.30 2.18 -17.42
C HIS A 130 -17.21 2.17 -16.33
N ALA A 131 -16.85 3.33 -15.78
CA ALA A 131 -15.82 3.42 -14.75
C ALA A 131 -16.28 2.82 -13.42
N ALA A 132 -17.59 2.83 -13.14
CA ALA A 132 -18.19 2.24 -11.92
C ALA A 132 -17.46 2.64 -10.62
N GLY A 133 -16.96 3.88 -10.56
CA GLY A 133 -16.21 4.43 -9.43
C GLY A 133 -14.71 4.06 -9.38
N ASN A 134 -14.19 3.36 -10.39
CA ASN A 134 -12.77 3.06 -10.52
C ASN A 134 -12.03 4.18 -11.26
N ALA A 135 -11.18 4.90 -10.53
CA ALA A 135 -10.40 6.03 -11.05
C ALA A 135 -9.48 5.64 -12.22
N LEU A 136 -8.92 4.43 -12.24
CA LEU A 136 -8.05 3.97 -13.32
C LEU A 136 -8.81 3.85 -14.64
N TYR A 137 -10.04 3.35 -14.59
CA TYR A 137 -10.89 3.25 -15.78
C TYR A 137 -11.34 4.63 -16.29
N ALA A 138 -11.47 5.60 -15.40
CA ALA A 138 -11.79 6.98 -15.77
C ALA A 138 -10.63 7.71 -16.48
N GLU A 139 -9.38 7.30 -16.26
CA GLU A 139 -8.20 7.85 -16.94
C GLU A 139 -7.95 7.21 -18.32
N GLN A 140 -8.23 5.91 -18.47
CA GLN A 140 -7.84 5.13 -19.65
C GLN A 140 -8.75 5.28 -20.87
N TYR A 141 -9.78 6.13 -20.81
CA TYR A 141 -10.84 6.27 -21.82
C TYR A 141 -10.87 7.68 -22.42
#